data_AF-A0A223VVF2-F1
#
_entry.id   AF-A0A223VVF2-F1
#
_cell.length_a   1.000
_cell.length_b   1.000
_cell.length_c   1.000
_cell.angle_alpha   90.00
_cell.angle_beta   90.00
_cell.angle_gamma   90.00
#
_symmetry.space_group_name_H-M   'P 1'
#
loop_
_entity.id
_entity.type
_entity.pdbx_description
1 polymer ?
#
loop_
_entity_poly.entity_id
_entity_poly.type
_entity_poly.pdbx_seq_one_letter_code
_entity_poly.pdbx_strand_id
1 'polypeptide(L)'
;MDELIKGLDGPRTAQQELFYDLEDAAAVIGWSVVELTALAASGKAPDEAVALMKICALLAAQQEKLRAYAGEVKDQRIVRSQVL
;
A
#
# COMPACT_ATOMS: atom_id res chain seq x y z
N MET A 1 8.61 33.68 -4.79
CA MET A 1 9.16 32.34 -4.51
C MET A 1 8.90 31.94 -3.06
N ASP A 2 9.07 32.86 -2.08
CA ASP A 2 8.73 32.61 -0.66
C ASP A 2 7.27 32.25 -0.38
N GLU A 3 6.30 32.81 -1.11
CA GLU A 3 4.89 32.45 -0.90
C GLU A 3 4.51 31.06 -1.44
N LEU A 4 5.28 30.52 -2.39
CA LEU A 4 5.04 29.17 -2.92
C LEU A 4 5.50 28.07 -1.94
N ILE A 5 6.38 28.40 -1.01
CA ILE A 5 7.04 27.47 -0.08
C ILE A 5 6.34 27.46 1.30
N LYS A 6 5.43 28.40 1.57
CA LYS A 6 4.72 28.52 2.87
C LYS A 6 3.64 27.44 3.14
N GLY A 7 3.42 26.51 2.22
CA GLY A 7 2.47 25.41 2.37
C GLY A 7 3.10 24.04 2.64
N LEU A 8 4.43 23.94 2.63
CA LEU A 8 5.14 22.65 2.76
C LEU A 8 5.30 22.19 4.22
N ASP A 9 5.26 23.11 5.18
CA ASP A 9 5.45 22.84 6.62
C ASP A 9 4.15 23.03 7.46
N GLY A 10 2.99 23.20 6.80
CA GLY A 10 1.69 23.27 7.49
C GLY A 10 1.20 21.88 7.95
N PRO A 11 0.35 21.79 8.98
CA PRO A 11 -0.25 20.52 9.37
C PRO A 11 -0.99 19.91 8.17
N ARG A 12 -0.79 18.61 7.94
CA ARG A 12 -1.47 17.89 6.87
C ARG A 12 -2.98 18.01 7.08
N THR A 13 -3.71 18.21 5.99
CA THR A 13 -5.16 18.04 6.01
C THR A 13 -5.49 16.57 6.29
N ALA A 14 -6.66 16.27 6.88
CA ALA A 14 -7.10 14.90 7.11
C ALA A 14 -7.10 14.04 5.83
N GLN A 15 -7.31 14.67 4.67
CA GLN A 15 -7.21 14.02 3.37
C GLN A 15 -5.77 13.66 2.99
N GLN A 16 -4.82 14.56 3.21
CA GLN A 16 -3.40 14.28 3.01
C GLN A 16 -2.90 13.21 3.98
N GLU A 17 -3.32 13.26 5.24
CA GLU A 17 -3.01 12.21 6.24
C GLU A 17 -3.50 10.85 5.76
N LEU A 18 -4.79 10.74 5.40
CA LEU A 18 -5.35 9.49 4.91
C LEU A 18 -4.66 8.98 3.63
N PHE A 19 -4.32 9.88 2.70
CA PHE A 19 -3.56 9.51 1.51
C PHE A 19 -2.21 8.89 1.87
N TYR A 20 -1.44 9.55 2.73
CA TYR A 20 -0.12 9.07 3.13
C TYR A 20 -0.21 7.80 3.97
N ASP A 21 -1.18 7.66 4.86
CA ASP A 21 -1.37 6.44 5.65
C ASP A 21 -1.64 5.22 4.74
N LEU A 22 -2.42 5.40 3.67
CA LEU A 22 -2.71 4.33 2.69
C LEU A 22 -1.47 3.98 1.86
N GLU A 23 -0.71 4.98 1.40
CA GLU A 23 0.55 4.77 0.66
C GLU A 23 1.62 4.11 1.54
N ASP A 24 1.78 4.55 2.79
CA ASP A 24 2.74 3.99 3.76
C ASP A 24 2.37 2.53 4.08
N ALA A 25 1.09 2.23 4.32
CA ALA A 25 0.63 0.86 4.51
C ALA A 25 0.91 -0.02 3.27
N ALA A 26 0.64 0.50 2.06
CA ALA A 26 0.96 -0.21 0.82
C ALA A 26 2.48 -0.42 0.63
N ALA A 27 3.32 0.53 1.06
CA ALA A 27 4.77 0.40 1.02
C ALA A 27 5.27 -0.69 1.99
N VAL A 28 4.76 -0.71 3.23
CA VAL A 28 5.08 -1.74 4.23
C VAL A 28 4.70 -3.13 3.73
N ILE A 29 3.52 -3.29 3.13
CA ILE A 29 3.11 -4.56 2.52
C ILE A 29 4.06 -4.94 1.37
N GLY A 30 4.41 -3.99 0.50
CA GLY A 30 5.34 -4.24 -0.60
C GLY A 30 6.70 -4.74 -0.13
N TRP A 31 7.26 -4.10 0.90
CA TRP A 31 8.50 -4.56 1.52
C TRP A 31 8.34 -5.96 2.14
N SER A 32 7.24 -6.21 2.86
CA SER A 32 6.96 -7.52 3.45
C SER A 32 6.89 -8.64 2.40
N VAL A 33 6.29 -8.38 1.25
CA VAL A 33 6.22 -9.34 0.13
C VAL A 33 7.61 -9.69 -0.40
N VAL A 34 8.49 -8.70 -0.55
CA VAL A 34 9.88 -8.92 -1.00
C VAL A 34 10.63 -9.82 0.00
N GLU A 35 10.56 -9.51 1.29
CA GLU A 35 11.23 -10.29 2.33
C GLU A 35 10.68 -11.73 2.43
N LEU A 36 9.36 -11.90 2.41
CA LEU A 36 8.73 -13.22 2.46
C LEU A 36 9.03 -14.06 1.22
N THR A 37 9.14 -13.43 0.04
CA THR A 37 9.54 -14.11 -1.20
C THR A 37 11.01 -14.58 -1.11
N ALA A 38 11.90 -13.76 -0.55
CA ALA A 38 13.29 -14.15 -0.32
C ALA A 38 13.41 -15.32 0.68
N LEU A 39 12.59 -15.31 1.75
CA LEU A 39 12.49 -16.42 2.69
C LEU A 39 11.98 -17.71 2.01
N ALA A 40 10.93 -17.61 1.18
CA ALA A 40 10.42 -18.76 0.43
C ALA A 40 11.48 -19.34 -0.53
N ALA A 41 12.28 -18.48 -1.18
CA ALA A 41 13.33 -18.90 -2.11
C ALA A 41 14.53 -19.57 -1.44
N SER A 42 14.80 -19.25 -0.16
CA SER A 42 15.91 -19.83 0.61
C SER A 42 15.52 -21.08 1.43
N GLY A 43 14.23 -21.39 1.51
CA GLY A 43 13.68 -22.49 2.30
C GLY A 43 14.06 -23.87 1.78
N LYS A 44 14.35 -24.81 2.70
CA LYS A 44 14.57 -26.23 2.39
C LYS A 44 13.28 -27.06 2.40
N ALA A 45 12.15 -26.46 2.77
CA ALA A 45 10.84 -27.09 2.89
C ALA A 45 9.90 -26.59 1.76
N PRO A 46 9.62 -27.42 0.74
CA PRO A 46 8.88 -26.98 -0.44
C PRO A 46 7.42 -26.59 -0.14
N ASP A 47 6.75 -27.28 0.80
CA ASP A 47 5.36 -26.98 1.15
C ASP A 47 5.22 -25.62 1.87
N GLU A 48 6.17 -25.28 2.74
CA GLU A 48 6.22 -23.97 3.42
C GLU A 48 6.50 -22.85 2.41
N ALA A 49 7.39 -23.07 1.45
CA ALA A 49 7.64 -22.12 0.38
C ALA A 49 6.37 -21.86 -0.45
N VAL A 50 5.61 -22.90 -0.79
CA VAL A 50 4.32 -22.74 -1.49
C VAL A 50 3.32 -21.95 -0.64
N ALA A 51 3.23 -22.22 0.67
CA ALA A 51 2.35 -21.48 1.57
C ALA A 51 2.74 -19.99 1.66
N LEU A 52 4.04 -19.69 1.78
CA LEU A 52 4.55 -18.31 1.79
C LEU A 52 4.24 -17.58 0.48
N MET A 53 4.39 -18.24 -0.67
CA MET A 53 4.06 -17.63 -1.96
C MET A 53 2.57 -17.32 -2.10
N LYS A 54 1.68 -18.17 -1.55
CA LYS A 54 0.24 -17.87 -1.50
C LYS A 54 -0.05 -16.65 -0.63
N ILE A 55 0.60 -16.53 0.53
CA ILE A 55 0.48 -15.36 1.40
C ILE A 55 0.97 -14.10 0.67
N CYS A 56 2.10 -14.17 -0.02
CA CYS A 56 2.63 -13.06 -0.83
C CYS A 56 1.63 -12.60 -1.90
N ALA A 57 0.96 -13.54 -2.59
CA ALA A 57 -0.06 -13.20 -3.57
C ALA A 57 -1.26 -12.47 -2.96
N LEU A 58 -1.72 -12.91 -1.78
CA LEU A 58 -2.81 -12.24 -1.06
C LEU A 58 -2.41 -10.83 -0.60
N LEU A 59 -1.19 -10.68 -0.10
CA LEU A 59 -0.63 -9.40 0.32
C LEU A 59 -0.48 -8.43 -0.86
N ALA A 60 0.03 -8.90 -2.00
CA ALA A 60 0.14 -8.09 -3.22
C ALA A 60 -1.23 -7.60 -3.70
N ALA A 61 -2.27 -8.44 -3.61
CA ALA A 61 -3.64 -8.00 -3.92
C ALA A 61 -4.16 -6.93 -2.94
N GLN A 62 -3.83 -7.02 -1.65
CA GLN A 62 -4.17 -5.96 -0.69
C GLN A 62 -3.39 -4.67 -0.92
N GLN A 63 -2.11 -4.78 -1.27
CA GLN A 63 -1.27 -3.64 -1.61
C GLN A 63 -1.88 -2.83 -2.76
N GLU A 64 -2.26 -3.49 -3.85
CA GLU A 64 -2.87 -2.83 -5.00
C GLU A 64 -4.19 -2.15 -4.63
N LYS A 65 -5.01 -2.81 -3.81
CA LYS A 65 -6.26 -2.24 -3.31
C LYS A 65 -6.05 -0.97 -2.48
N LEU A 66 -5.03 -0.95 -1.62
CA LEU A 66 -4.70 0.25 -0.83
C LEU A 66 -4.20 1.39 -1.72
N ARG A 67 -3.38 1.11 -2.73
CA ARG A 67 -2.94 2.11 -3.73
C ARG A 67 -4.12 2.68 -4.52
N ALA A 68 -5.06 1.83 -4.92
CA ALA A 68 -6.28 2.31 -5.57
C ALA A 68 -7.08 3.25 -4.66
N TYR A 69 -7.19 2.94 -3.36
CA TYR A 69 -7.86 3.80 -2.38
C TYR A 69 -7.12 5.11 -2.16
N ALA A 70 -5.79 5.09 -2.11
CA ALA A 70 -4.99 6.31 -2.07
C ALA A 70 -5.27 7.18 -3.31
N GLY A 71 -5.40 6.58 -4.50
CA GLY A 71 -5.86 7.26 -5.71
C GLY A 71 -7.22 7.94 -5.55
N GLU A 72 -8.23 7.23 -5.02
CA GLU A 72 -9.56 7.81 -4.75
C GLU A 72 -9.50 8.98 -3.76
N VAL A 73 -8.69 8.86 -2.70
CA VAL A 73 -8.48 9.92 -1.71
C VAL A 73 -7.80 11.12 -2.37
N LYS A 74 -6.78 10.89 -3.19
CA LYS A 74 -6.10 11.96 -3.94
C LYS A 74 -7.06 12.70 -4.88
N ASP A 75 -7.94 11.96 -5.54
CA ASP A 75 -8.90 12.50 -6.50
C ASP A 75 -10.19 13.05 -5.85
N GLN A 76 -10.31 12.96 -4.52
CA GLN A 76 -11.52 13.36 -3.77
C GLN A 76 -12.80 12.65 -4.28
N ARG A 77 -12.65 11.44 -4.84
CA ARG A 77 -13.73 10.76 -5.55
C ARG A 77 -13.65 9.25 -5.39
N ILE A 78 -14.74 8.67 -4.86
CA ILE A 78 -14.93 7.22 -4.86
C ILE A 78 -15.44 6.81 -6.24
N VAL A 79 -14.70 5.93 -6.92
CA VAL A 79 -15.05 5.42 -8.26
C VAL A 79 -15.59 3.99 -8.21
N ARG A 80 -15.57 3.37 -7.03
CA ARG A 80 -16.18 2.06 -6.77
C ARG A 80 -17.70 2.12 -6.94
N SER A 81 -18.22 1.21 -7.76
CA SER A 81 -19.65 0.94 -7.85
C SER A 81 -20.17 0.43 -6.50
N GLN A 82 -21.31 0.95 -6.04
CA GLN A 82 -22.05 0.31 -4.95
C GLN A 82 -22.38 -1.11 -5.37
N VAL A 83 -21.96 -2.09 -4.57
CA VAL A 83 -22.50 -3.45 -4.65
C VAL A 83 -23.79 -3.40 -3.85
N LEU A 84 -24.93 -3.42 -4.55
CA LEU A 84 -26.27 -3.58 -3.97
C LEU A 84 -26.48 -5.03 -3.54
#